data_AF-D8SEJ6-F1
#
_entry.id   AF-D8SEJ6-F1
#
_cell.length_a   1.000
_cell.length_b   1.000
_cell.length_c   1.000
_cell.angle_alpha   90.00
_cell.angle_beta   90.00
_cell.angle_gamma   90.00
#
_symmetry.space_group_name_H-M   'P 1'
#
loop_
_entity.id
_entity.type
_entity.pdbx_description
1 polymer ?
#
loop_
_entity_poly.entity_id
_entity_poly.type
_entity_poly.pdbx_seq_one_letter_code
_entity_poly.pdbx_strand_id
1 'polypeptide(L)'
;MESSRRAVEAYRRTRLIDGVTTDDDKVAPVYKLDEISSVLRSAPHDVVHEMVEYVFKRLEHKSPLVKQKTLRFIKFEVGKSGIEFKREIQRQSAAIRQLFHYQGQPDSLRGDSLNKAVRETAREAITAMFASD
;
A
#
# COMPACT_ATOMS: atom_id res chain seq x y z
N MET A 1 -1.51 21.65 22.42
CA MET A 1 -0.13 21.35 21.96
C MET A 1 0.04 19.88 21.58
N GLU A 2 -0.42 18.93 22.38
CA GLU A 2 -0.28 17.48 22.11
C GLU A 2 -1.06 17.00 20.88
N SER A 3 -2.31 17.45 20.71
CA SER A 3 -3.11 17.18 19.51
C SER A 3 -2.42 17.63 18.20
N SER A 4 -1.78 18.82 18.21
CA SER A 4 -1.04 19.33 17.05
C SER A 4 0.19 18.48 16.72
N ARG A 5 0.90 17.96 17.74
CA ARG A 5 2.04 17.06 17.51
C ARG A 5 1.60 15.74 16.89
N ARG A 6 0.52 15.13 17.42
CA ARG A 6 -0.05 13.90 16.87
C ARG A 6 -0.47 14.06 15.41
N ALA A 7 -1.12 15.17 15.07
CA ALA A 7 -1.52 15.47 13.69
C ALA A 7 -0.33 15.63 12.74
N VAL A 8 0.75 16.29 13.18
CA VAL A 8 1.98 16.44 12.40
C VAL A 8 2.66 15.10 12.17
N GLU A 9 2.70 14.24 13.18
CA GLU A 9 3.26 12.90 13.05
C GLU A 9 2.45 12.01 12.12
N ALA A 10 1.11 12.03 12.23
CA ALA A 10 0.21 11.35 11.30
C ALA A 10 0.44 11.80 9.86
N TYR A 11 0.50 13.12 9.64
CA TYR A 11 0.81 13.67 8.33
C TYR A 11 2.16 13.18 7.81
N ARG A 12 3.22 13.19 8.63
CA ARG A 12 4.54 12.67 8.23
C ARG A 12 4.49 11.20 7.82
N ARG A 13 3.76 10.35 8.54
CA ARG A 13 3.55 8.94 8.17
C ARG A 13 2.85 8.79 6.82
N THR A 14 1.82 9.59 6.55
CA THR A 14 1.18 9.57 5.22
C THR A 14 2.14 9.95 4.10
N ARG A 15 3.07 10.88 4.34
CA ARG A 15 4.09 11.29 3.36
C ARG A 15 5.09 10.19 3.03
N LEU A 16 5.37 9.27 3.95
CA LEU A 16 6.19 8.10 3.66
C LEU A 16 5.51 7.21 2.62
N ILE A 17 4.22 6.92 2.83
CA ILE A 17 3.42 6.09 1.91
C ILE A 17 3.24 6.79 0.55
N ASP A 18 3.02 8.10 0.53
CA ASP A 18 3.00 8.90 -0.70
C ASP A 18 4.30 8.75 -1.51
N GLY A 19 5.43 8.77 -0.82
CA GLY A 19 6.76 8.71 -1.42
C GLY A 19 7.09 7.39 -2.12
N VAL A 20 6.36 6.32 -1.82
CA VAL A 20 6.52 4.99 -2.44
C VAL A 20 5.35 4.59 -3.33
N THR A 21 4.29 5.39 -3.37
CA THR A 21 3.09 5.14 -4.19
C THR A 21 2.82 6.24 -5.21
N THR A 22 3.86 6.96 -5.66
CA THR A 22 3.75 8.11 -6.58
C THR A 22 3.05 7.79 -7.90
N ASP A 23 2.38 8.80 -8.47
CA ASP A 23 1.71 8.71 -9.77
C ASP A 23 2.68 8.97 -10.92
N ASP A 24 3.67 8.08 -11.04
CA ASP A 24 4.68 8.10 -12.09
C ASP A 24 5.15 6.66 -12.38
N ASP A 25 5.99 6.47 -13.40
CA ASP A 25 6.50 5.14 -13.76
C ASP A 25 7.72 4.69 -12.94
N LYS A 26 8.23 5.53 -12.02
CA LYS A 26 9.43 5.22 -11.26
C LYS A 26 9.11 4.21 -10.17
N VAL A 27 9.90 3.14 -10.12
CA VAL A 27 9.79 2.15 -9.06
C VAL A 27 10.26 2.77 -7.74
N ALA A 28 9.52 2.53 -6.66
CA ALA A 28 9.93 2.93 -5.33
C ALA A 28 11.27 2.26 -4.97
N PRO A 29 12.29 3.02 -4.56
CA PRO A 29 13.55 2.44 -4.08
C PRO A 29 13.32 1.57 -2.85
N VAL A 30 13.96 0.41 -2.80
CA VAL A 30 13.80 -0.56 -1.71
C VAL A 30 14.13 0.04 -0.34
N TYR A 31 15.13 0.90 -0.24
CA TYR A 31 15.49 1.55 1.03
C TYR A 31 14.35 2.40 1.63
N LYS A 32 13.48 2.99 0.79
CA LYS A 32 12.31 3.75 1.27
C LYS A 32 11.23 2.82 1.82
N LEU A 33 11.11 1.63 1.23
CA LEU A 33 10.21 0.61 1.75
C LEU A 33 10.75 0.07 3.08
N ASP A 34 12.04 -0.25 3.17
CA ASP A 34 12.67 -0.73 4.41
C ASP A 34 12.59 0.31 5.56
N GLU A 35 12.65 1.61 5.26
CA GLU A 35 12.40 2.69 6.22
C GLU A 35 10.98 2.59 6.79
N ILE A 36 9.97 2.40 5.93
CA ILE A 36 8.59 2.20 6.35
C ILE A 36 8.44 0.89 7.14
N SER A 37 9.10 -0.19 6.74
CA SER A 37 9.12 -1.44 7.50
C SER A 37 9.66 -1.26 8.91
N SER A 38 10.68 -0.42 9.09
CA SER A 38 11.25 -0.08 10.40
C SER A 38 10.24 0.65 11.29
N VAL A 39 9.50 1.60 10.71
CA VAL A 39 8.42 2.32 11.40
C VAL A 39 7.32 1.35 11.81
N LEU A 40 6.82 0.52 10.88
CA LEU A 40 5.72 -0.40 11.14
C LEU A 40 6.07 -1.47 12.20
N ARG A 41 7.31 -1.97 12.23
CA ARG A 41 7.77 -2.94 13.26
C ARG A 41 7.82 -2.37 14.67
N SER A 42 8.07 -1.07 14.81
CA SER A 42 8.26 -0.42 16.12
C SER A 42 7.02 0.38 16.57
N ALA A 43 6.06 0.58 15.68
CA ALA A 43 4.88 1.37 15.93
C ALA A 43 3.87 0.65 16.85
N PRO A 44 3.15 1.38 17.70
CA PRO A 44 2.00 0.85 18.42
C PRO A 44 0.85 0.52 17.45
N HIS A 45 -0.09 -0.32 17.91
CA HIS A 45 -1.20 -0.81 17.11
C HIS A 45 -2.04 0.29 16.45
N ASP A 46 -2.32 1.38 17.17
CA ASP A 46 -3.11 2.50 16.66
C ASP A 46 -2.41 3.22 15.49
N VAL A 47 -1.08 3.34 15.54
CA VAL A 47 -0.27 3.88 14.44
C VAL A 47 -0.24 2.94 13.24
N VAL A 48 -0.09 1.63 13.47
CA VAL A 48 -0.16 0.64 12.37
C VAL A 48 -1.54 0.68 11.71
N HIS A 49 -2.61 0.74 12.50
CA HIS A 49 -3.98 0.84 12.01
C HIS A 49 -4.17 2.11 11.16
N GLU A 50 -3.78 3.28 11.66
CA GLU A 50 -3.84 4.56 10.93
C GLU A 50 -3.08 4.49 9.59
N MET A 51 -1.88 3.89 9.58
CA MET A 51 -1.11 3.73 8.35
C MET A 51 -1.80 2.78 7.37
N VAL A 52 -2.41 1.69 7.84
CA VAL A 52 -3.18 0.75 7.01
C VAL A 52 -4.41 1.43 6.40
N GLU A 53 -5.16 2.21 7.17
CA GLU A 53 -6.28 3.00 6.64
C GLU A 53 -5.82 3.91 5.49
N TYR A 54 -4.66 4.56 5.65
CA TYR A 54 -4.09 5.38 4.59
C TYR A 54 -3.68 4.58 3.35
N VAL A 55 -3.10 3.38 3.53
CA VAL A 55 -2.81 2.46 2.41
C VAL A 55 -4.07 2.13 1.62
N PHE A 56 -5.19 1.85 2.29
CA PHE A 56 -6.46 1.59 1.60
C PHE A 56 -7.04 2.82 0.91
N LYS A 57 -6.89 4.01 1.49
CA LYS A 57 -7.18 5.28 0.80
C LYS A 57 -6.34 5.43 -0.49
N ARG A 58 -5.09 4.98 -0.52
CA ARG A 58 -4.27 4.96 -1.75
C ARG A 58 -4.80 3.97 -2.78
N LEU A 59 -5.38 2.84 -2.36
CA LEU A 59 -6.06 1.90 -3.27
C LEU A 59 -7.34 2.46 -3.91
N GLU A 60 -7.92 3.52 -3.36
CA GLU A 60 -9.07 4.24 -3.95
C GLU A 60 -8.66 5.28 -5.01
N HIS A 61 -7.37 5.62 -5.11
CA HIS A 61 -6.87 6.66 -6.01
C HIS A 61 -7.20 6.40 -7.49
N LYS A 62 -7.54 7.44 -8.26
CA LYS A 62 -7.98 7.29 -9.67
C LYS A 62 -6.92 6.70 -10.60
N SER A 63 -5.64 6.99 -10.33
CA SER A 63 -4.54 6.48 -11.15
C SER A 63 -4.30 4.98 -10.93
N PRO A 64 -4.23 4.17 -12.01
CA PRO A 64 -3.84 2.77 -11.91
C PRO A 64 -2.40 2.58 -11.41
N LEU A 65 -1.50 3.54 -11.67
CA LEU A 65 -0.11 3.48 -11.18
C LEU A 65 -0.07 3.55 -9.65
N VAL A 66 -0.84 4.47 -9.05
CA VAL A 66 -0.92 4.58 -7.59
C VAL A 66 -1.50 3.30 -6.98
N LYS A 67 -2.58 2.76 -7.54
CA LYS A 67 -3.16 1.49 -7.08
C LYS A 67 -2.13 0.35 -7.16
N GLN A 68 -1.45 0.21 -8.30
CA GLN A 68 -0.47 -0.84 -8.53
C GLN A 68 0.72 -0.73 -7.57
N LYS A 69 1.28 0.46 -7.38
CA LYS A 69 2.38 0.68 -6.44
C LYS A 69 1.96 0.44 -4.99
N THR A 70 0.72 0.77 -4.64
CA THR A 70 0.16 0.46 -3.32
C THR A 70 0.05 -1.05 -3.09
N LEU A 71 -0.35 -1.82 -4.11
CA LEU A 71 -0.37 -3.28 -4.03
C LEU A 71 1.04 -3.87 -3.91
N ARG A 72 2.03 -3.31 -4.62
CA ARG A 72 3.45 -3.69 -4.48
C ARG A 72 3.99 -3.38 -3.09
N PHE A 73 3.62 -2.24 -2.54
CA PHE A 73 3.94 -1.86 -1.16
C PHE A 73 3.38 -2.88 -0.18
N ILE A 74 2.08 -3.21 -0.27
CA ILE A 74 1.45 -4.24 0.57
C ILE A 74 2.21 -5.57 0.48
N LYS A 75 2.47 -6.05 -0.74
CA LYS A 75 3.20 -7.30 -0.99
C LYS A 75 4.57 -7.32 -0.31
N PHE A 76 5.29 -6.20 -0.32
CA PHE A 76 6.61 -6.09 0.32
C PHE A 76 6.49 -6.06 1.85
N GLU A 77 5.58 -5.24 2.38
CA GLU A 77 5.48 -5.00 3.81
C GLU A 77 4.92 -6.19 4.60
N VAL A 78 4.02 -6.99 4.03
CA VAL A 78 3.46 -8.15 4.73
C VAL A 78 4.52 -9.19 5.14
N GLY A 79 5.69 -9.20 4.49
CA GLY A 79 6.83 -10.05 4.85
C GLY A 79 7.91 -9.36 5.69
N LYS A 80 7.77 -8.05 5.97
CA LYS A 80 8.84 -7.24 6.60
C LYS A 80 8.40 -6.37 7.78
N SER A 81 7.13 -6.01 7.86
CA SER A 81 6.60 -5.00 8.79
C SER A 81 6.08 -5.51 10.14
N GLY A 82 6.21 -6.81 10.42
CA GLY A 82 5.70 -7.44 11.63
C GLY A 82 4.27 -7.99 11.48
N ILE A 83 3.82 -8.73 12.49
CA ILE A 83 2.58 -9.51 12.44
C ILE A 83 1.33 -8.61 12.51
N GLU A 84 1.42 -7.48 13.20
CA GLU A 84 0.34 -6.50 13.35
C GLU A 84 -0.08 -5.94 11.98
N PHE A 85 0.88 -5.50 11.17
CA PHE A 85 0.60 -5.02 9.82
C PHE A 85 -0.01 -6.11 8.94
N LYS A 86 0.57 -7.33 8.94
CA LYS A 86 0.04 -8.47 8.17
C LYS A 86 -1.42 -8.75 8.55
N ARG A 87 -1.75 -8.76 9.86
CA ARG A 87 -3.12 -8.98 10.35
C ARG A 87 -4.10 -7.89 9.93
N GLU A 88 -3.72 -6.62 10.06
CA GLU A 88 -4.58 -5.49 9.65
C GLU A 88 -4.88 -5.53 8.15
N ILE A 89 -3.88 -5.80 7.31
CA ILE A 89 -4.07 -5.95 5.86
C ILE A 89 -4.97 -7.16 5.53
N GLN A 90 -4.77 -8.30 6.20
CA GLN A 90 -5.59 -9.50 6.00
C GLN A 90 -7.08 -9.28 6.31
N ARG A 91 -7.40 -8.51 7.37
CA ARG A 91 -8.78 -8.13 7.73
C ARG A 91 -9.49 -7.40 6.59
N GLN A 92 -8.75 -6.65 5.79
CA GLN A 92 -9.28 -5.88 4.66
C GLN A 92 -9.06 -6.54 3.29
N SER A 93 -8.72 -7.83 3.26
CA SER A 93 -8.42 -8.58 2.02
C SER A 93 -9.54 -8.54 0.97
N ALA A 94 -10.81 -8.37 1.38
CA ALA A 94 -11.93 -8.24 0.46
C ALA A 94 -11.77 -7.06 -0.51
N ALA A 95 -11.31 -5.90 -0.03
CA ALA A 95 -11.10 -4.71 -0.86
C ALA A 95 -9.94 -4.92 -1.87
N ILE A 96 -8.90 -5.67 -1.49
CA ILE A 96 -7.82 -6.04 -2.42
C ILE A 96 -8.33 -7.03 -3.48
N ARG A 97 -9.16 -8.01 -3.10
CA ARG A 97 -9.76 -8.98 -4.04
C ARG A 97 -10.66 -8.32 -5.08
N GLN A 98 -11.36 -7.23 -4.74
CA GLN A 98 -12.16 -6.47 -5.70
C GLN A 98 -11.31 -5.95 -6.88
N LEU A 99 -10.02 -5.68 -6.66
CA LEU A 99 -9.10 -5.22 -7.71
C LEU A 99 -8.73 -6.31 -8.72
N PHE A 100 -9.12 -7.58 -8.52
CA PHE A 100 -8.90 -8.65 -9.49
C PHE A 100 -9.62 -8.42 -10.82
N HIS A 101 -10.68 -7.62 -10.78
CA HIS A 101 -11.54 -7.24 -11.91
C HIS A 101 -11.44 -5.74 -12.21
N TYR A 102 -10.36 -5.07 -11.78
CA TYR A 102 -10.18 -3.64 -12.00
C TYR A 102 -10.23 -3.25 -13.48
N GLN A 103 -11.14 -2.35 -13.83
CA GLN A 103 -11.40 -1.81 -15.18
C GLN A 103 -11.36 -0.28 -15.16
N GLY A 104 -10.21 0.28 -14.80
CA GLY A 104 -9.98 1.73 -14.88
C GLY A 104 -10.03 2.26 -16.32
N GLN A 105 -9.89 3.57 -16.50
CA GLN A 105 -9.77 4.15 -17.84
C GLN A 105 -8.47 3.64 -18.51
N PRO A 106 -8.53 3.16 -19.76
CA PRO A 106 -7.32 2.80 -20.51
C PRO A 106 -6.40 4.00 -20.68
N ASP A 107 -5.09 3.76 -20.61
CA ASP A 107 -4.09 4.78 -20.89
C ASP A 107 -4.04 5.09 -22.39
N SER A 108 -3.85 6.35 -22.77
CA SER A 108 -3.85 6.79 -24.18
C SER A 108 -2.73 6.17 -25.02
N LEU A 109 -1.60 5.80 -24.40
CA LEU A 109 -0.44 5.21 -25.09
C LEU A 109 -0.32 3.72 -24.81
N ARG A 110 -0.66 3.27 -23.61
CA ARG A 110 -0.43 1.90 -23.13
C ARG A 110 -1.69 1.05 -23.03
N GLY A 111 -2.85 1.59 -23.39
CA GLY A 111 -4.14 0.91 -23.34
C GLY A 111 -4.44 0.34 -21.95
N ASP A 112 -4.88 -0.91 -21.90
CA ASP A 112 -5.27 -1.59 -20.65
C ASP A 112 -4.09 -2.12 -19.82
N SER A 113 -2.84 -1.96 -20.27
CA SER A 113 -1.67 -2.56 -19.60
C SER A 113 -1.53 -2.12 -18.13
N LEU A 114 -1.80 -0.85 -17.81
CA LEU A 114 -1.74 -0.34 -16.43
C LEU A 114 -2.82 -0.97 -15.54
N ASN A 115 -4.03 -1.12 -16.07
CA ASN A 115 -5.12 -1.78 -15.35
C ASN A 115 -4.83 -3.28 -15.18
N LYS A 116 -4.26 -3.93 -16.20
CA LYS A 116 -3.80 -5.32 -16.14
C LYS A 116 -2.77 -5.50 -15.03
N ALA A 117 -1.81 -4.59 -14.93
CA ALA A 117 -0.80 -4.62 -13.88
C ALA A 117 -1.41 -4.51 -12.48
N VAL A 118 -2.47 -3.70 -12.29
CA VAL A 118 -3.24 -3.66 -11.02
C VAL A 118 -3.84 -5.03 -10.72
N ARG A 119 -4.52 -5.66 -11.69
CA ARG A 119 -5.17 -6.96 -11.52
C ARG A 119 -4.16 -8.07 -11.20
N GLU A 120 -3.01 -8.09 -11.85
CA GLU A 120 -1.94 -9.07 -11.62
C GLU A 120 -1.30 -8.86 -10.24
N THR A 121 -0.92 -7.63 -9.92
CA THR A 121 -0.28 -7.31 -8.63
C THR A 121 -1.22 -7.56 -7.46
N ALA A 122 -2.53 -7.36 -7.62
CA ALA A 122 -3.50 -7.66 -6.57
C ALA A 122 -3.50 -9.15 -6.23
N ARG A 123 -3.40 -10.04 -7.24
CA ARG A 123 -3.30 -11.48 -7.02
C ARG A 123 -2.01 -11.84 -6.28
N GLU A 124 -0.89 -11.26 -6.70
CA GLU A 124 0.40 -11.47 -6.02
C GLU A 124 0.39 -10.99 -4.57
N ALA A 125 -0.22 -9.84 -4.28
CA ALA A 125 -0.35 -9.30 -2.94
C ALA A 125 -1.18 -10.23 -2.05
N ILE A 126 -2.31 -10.74 -2.55
CA ILE A 126 -3.13 -11.72 -1.83
C ILE A 126 -2.34 -13.01 -1.57
N THR A 127 -1.61 -13.53 -2.56
CA THR A 127 -0.76 -14.71 -2.35
C THR A 127 0.27 -14.47 -1.25
N ALA A 128 0.96 -13.32 -1.27
CA ALA A 128 1.95 -12.98 -0.24
C ALA A 128 1.33 -12.80 1.16
N MET A 129 0.14 -12.19 1.24
CA MET A 129 -0.58 -11.99 2.51
C MET A 129 -0.90 -13.31 3.23
N PHE A 130 -1.19 -14.37 2.47
CA PHE A 130 -1.63 -15.66 2.99
C PHE A 130 -0.61 -16.79 2.79
N ALA A 131 0.61 -16.46 2.37
CA ALA A 131 1.70 -17.42 2.36
C ALA A 131 2.00 -17.84 3.82
N SER A 132 2.10 -19.14 4.03
CA SER A 132 2.72 -19.70 5.24
C SER A 132 4.21 -19.36 5.20
N ASP A 133 4.73 -18.84 6.30
CA ASP A 133 6.17 -18.62 6.47
C ASP A 133 6.93 -19.95 6.57
#